data_AF-A0A951RFL5-F1
#
_entry.id   AF-A0A951RFL5-F1
#
_cell.length_a   1.000
_cell.length_b   1.000
_cell.length_c   1.000
_cell.angle_alpha   90.00
_cell.angle_beta   90.00
_cell.angle_gamma   90.00
#
_symmetry.space_group_name_H-M   'P 1'
#
loop_
_entity.id
_entity.type
_entity.pdbx_description
1 polymer ?
#
loop_
_entity_poly.entity_id
_entity_poly.type
_entity_poly.pdbx_seq_one_letter_code
_entity_poly.pdbx_strand_id
1 'polypeptide(L)'
;RDFYFSNNIFEVAVIGEVYAPKLHSAFPFDFYAYVGLAGFYHNPDLTVPDPDNFQFDNYSNFQPAIPMGIGGYYVISTDFRVGFEIGWRKTFFDYLDGFTRPWSTGNDSYYFTKIKFSYFIPDMVRRW
;
A
#
# COMPACT_ATOMS: atom_id res chain seq x y z
N ARG A 1 -16.83 19.84 -23.69
CA ARG A 1 -15.93 20.59 -22.79
C ARG A 1 -15.38 19.54 -21.84
N ASP A 2 -14.11 19.19 -22.02
CA ASP A 2 -13.54 17.98 -21.43
C ASP A 2 -13.14 18.26 -19.98
N PHE A 3 -13.57 17.39 -19.08
CA PHE A 3 -13.17 17.41 -17.67
C PHE A 3 -11.84 16.67 -17.54
N TYR A 4 -10.82 17.32 -16.97
CA TYR A 4 -9.55 16.67 -16.66
C TYR A 4 -9.35 16.68 -15.14
N PHE A 5 -9.16 15.49 -14.59
CA PHE A 5 -8.83 15.28 -13.17
C PHE A 5 -7.40 14.77 -13.10
N SER A 6 -6.52 15.52 -12.43
CA SER A 6 -5.15 15.07 -12.15
C SER A 6 -4.95 15.03 -10.64
N ASN A 7 -4.52 13.89 -10.13
CA ASN A 7 -4.23 13.72 -8.71
C ASN A 7 -2.86 13.09 -8.55
N ASN A 8 -1.97 13.81 -7.85
CA ASN A 8 -0.67 13.30 -7.46
C ASN A 8 -0.75 12.81 -6.01
N ILE A 9 -0.54 11.50 -5.83
CA ILE A 9 -0.56 10.84 -4.52
C ILE A 9 0.86 10.38 -4.20
N PHE A 10 1.39 10.85 -3.08
CA PHE A 10 2.63 10.37 -2.48
C PHE A 10 2.29 9.50 -1.27
N GLU A 11 2.84 8.29 -1.22
CA GLU A 11 2.69 7.37 -0.09
C GLU A 11 4.06 7.13 0.56
N VAL A 12 4.13 7.29 1.87
CA VAL A 12 5.27 6.86 2.69
C VAL A 12 4.79 5.82 3.67
N ALA A 13 5.46 4.66 3.71
CA ALA A 13 5.10 3.59 4.64
C ALA A 13 6.32 2.99 5.31
N VAL A 14 6.19 2.69 6.60
CA VAL A 14 7.13 1.92 7.41
C VAL A 14 6.46 0.60 7.73
N ILE A 15 7.07 -0.51 7.29
CA ILE A 15 6.50 -1.85 7.42
C ILE A 15 7.50 -2.74 8.16
N GLY A 16 7.03 -3.37 9.24
CA GLY A 16 7.74 -4.47 9.89
C GLY A 16 7.24 -5.81 9.35
N GLU A 17 8.16 -6.69 8.97
CA GLU A 17 7.87 -8.06 8.51
C GLU A 17 8.41 -9.07 9.54
N VAL A 18 7.59 -10.06 9.90
CA VAL A 18 7.96 -11.16 10.80
C VAL A 18 7.80 -12.48 10.06
N TYR A 19 8.90 -13.23 9.95
CA TYR A 19 8.94 -14.50 9.24
C TYR A 19 8.56 -15.67 10.16
N ALA A 20 7.77 -16.58 9.63
CA ALA A 20 7.48 -17.84 10.30
C ALA A 20 8.74 -18.73 10.34
N PRO A 21 8.96 -19.50 11.43
CA PRO A 21 10.08 -20.42 11.52
C PRO A 21 9.97 -21.48 10.41
N LYS A 22 11.08 -21.75 9.73
CA LYS A 22 11.12 -22.78 8.69
C LYS A 22 10.99 -24.16 9.36
N LEU A 23 9.90 -24.88 9.07
CA LEU A 23 9.67 -26.22 9.60
C LEU A 23 10.64 -27.26 9.01
N HIS A 24 11.14 -27.03 7.79
CA HIS A 24 12.12 -27.87 7.10
C HIS A 24 13.03 -27.04 6.21
N SER A 25 14.34 -27.29 6.27
CA SER A 25 15.37 -26.55 5.50
C SER A 25 15.22 -26.71 3.98
N ALA A 26 14.51 -27.74 3.52
CA ALA A 26 14.25 -27.99 2.09
C ALA A 26 12.94 -27.34 1.58
N PHE A 27 12.15 -26.69 2.44
CA PHE A 27 10.90 -26.08 2.03
C PHE A 27 11.15 -24.74 1.34
N PRO A 28 10.82 -24.57 0.04
CA PRO A 28 11.18 -23.39 -0.75
C PRO A 28 10.24 -22.19 -0.54
N PHE A 29 9.33 -22.28 0.43
CA PHE A 29 8.38 -21.21 0.76
C PHE A 29 8.72 -20.57 2.11
N ASP A 30 8.80 -19.23 2.09
CA ASP A 30 9.00 -18.42 3.28
C ASP A 30 7.73 -17.59 3.54
N PHE A 31 6.97 -17.97 4.56
CA PHE A 31 5.79 -17.23 5.00
C PHE A 31 6.18 -16.12 5.97
N TYR A 32 5.53 -14.96 5.83
CA TYR A 32 5.69 -13.83 6.74
C TYR A 32 4.37 -13.12 6.95
N ALA A 33 4.24 -12.50 8.11
CA ALA A 33 3.21 -11.51 8.39
C ALA A 33 3.86 -10.13 8.42
N TYR A 34 3.12 -9.09 8.07
CA TYR A 34 3.61 -7.73 8.16
C TYR A 34 2.57 -6.79 8.74
N VAL A 35 3.06 -5.77 9.41
CA VAL A 35 2.28 -4.66 9.98
C VAL A 35 3.10 -3.39 9.86
N GLY A 36 2.45 -2.29 9.54
CA GLY A 36 3.14 -1.02 9.32
C GLY A 36 2.28 0.19 9.57
N LEU A 37 2.89 1.35 9.41
CA LEU A 37 2.24 2.65 9.39
C LEU A 37 2.50 3.29 8.03
N ALA A 38 1.46 3.76 7.37
CA ALA A 38 1.51 4.47 6.10
C ALA A 38 0.89 5.86 6.25
N GLY A 39 1.42 6.82 5.51
CA GLY A 39 0.87 8.16 5.35
C GLY A 39 0.72 8.47 3.87
N PHE A 40 -0.47 8.88 3.47
CA PHE A 40 -0.75 9.37 2.13
C PHE A 40 -0.80 10.89 2.15
N TYR A 41 -0.09 11.50 1.21
CA TYR A 41 -0.23 12.89 0.87
C TYR A 41 -0.82 12.99 -0.54
N HIS A 42 -2.01 13.57 -0.67
CA HIS A 42 -2.68 13.76 -1.96
C HIS A 42 -2.92 15.25 -2.21
N ASN A 43 -2.71 15.71 -3.44
CA ASN A 43 -3.02 17.08 -3.86
C ASN A 43 -3.79 17.01 -5.19
N PRO A 44 -5.13 16.94 -5.14
CA PRO A 44 -5.95 16.88 -6.34
C PRO A 44 -6.06 18.26 -6.98
N ASP A 45 -5.73 18.37 -8.26
CA ASP A 45 -5.92 19.60 -9.03
C ASP A 45 -7.17 19.46 -9.91
N LEU A 46 -8.14 20.34 -9.67
CA LEU A 46 -9.45 20.35 -10.30
C LEU A 46 -9.60 21.64 -11.12
N THR A 47 -9.32 21.57 -12.41
CA THR A 47 -9.61 22.69 -13.32
C THR A 47 -11.03 22.54 -13.85
N VAL A 48 -11.97 23.32 -13.30
CA VAL A 48 -13.38 23.33 -13.71
C VAL A 48 -13.67 24.53 -14.61
N PRO A 49 -14.46 24.40 -15.70
CA PRO A 49 -14.65 25.49 -16.65
C PRO A 49 -15.58 26.64 -16.21
N ASP A 50 -16.16 26.56 -15.01
CA ASP A 50 -17.04 27.55 -14.36
C ASP A 50 -16.77 27.57 -12.84
N PRO A 51 -15.98 28.54 -12.32
CA PRO A 51 -15.53 28.56 -10.92
C PRO A 51 -16.60 29.01 -9.90
N ASP A 52 -17.74 29.54 -10.34
CA ASP A 52 -18.74 30.15 -9.44
C ASP A 52 -19.74 29.16 -8.83
N ASN A 53 -19.79 27.91 -9.29
CA ASN A 53 -20.74 26.88 -8.81
C ASN A 53 -20.08 25.72 -8.04
N PHE A 54 -18.76 25.72 -7.86
CA PHE A 54 -18.05 24.65 -7.17
C PHE A 54 -17.40 25.18 -5.89
N GLN A 55 -17.93 24.77 -4.73
CA GLN A 55 -17.27 25.00 -3.46
C GLN A 55 -16.02 24.12 -3.42
N PHE A 56 -14.84 24.75 -3.42
CA PHE A 56 -13.58 24.07 -3.12
C PHE A 56 -13.60 23.74 -1.63
N ASP A 57 -14.07 22.53 -1.30
CA ASP A 57 -13.93 22.05 0.07
C ASP A 57 -12.44 21.93 0.41
N ASN A 58 -12.08 22.36 1.61
CA ASN A 58 -10.70 22.29 2.11
C ASN A 58 -10.34 20.81 2.31
N TYR A 59 -9.81 20.18 1.27
CA TYR A 59 -9.38 18.79 1.33
C TYR A 59 -8.20 18.67 2.30
N SER A 60 -8.30 17.75 3.26
CA SER A 60 -7.18 17.43 4.15
C SER A 60 -6.22 16.52 3.39
N ASN A 61 -5.09 17.08 2.96
CA ASN A 61 -4.13 16.39 2.09
C ASN A 61 -3.47 15.15 2.73
N PHE A 62 -3.53 14.99 4.06
CA PHE A 62 -2.83 13.92 4.78
C PHE A 62 -3.77 12.85 5.33
N GLN A 63 -3.49 11.58 5.04
CA GLN A 63 -4.24 10.43 5.53
C GLN A 63 -3.31 9.36 6.12
N PRO A 64 -3.37 9.08 7.43
CA PRO A 64 -2.64 7.96 8.02
C PRO A 64 -3.41 6.64 7.85
N ALA A 65 -2.70 5.54 7.58
CA ALA A 65 -3.23 4.19 7.49
C ALA A 65 -2.30 3.17 8.13
N ILE A 66 -2.85 2.02 8.51
CA ILE A 66 -2.05 0.90 9.02
C ILE A 66 -2.20 -0.25 8.03
N PRO A 67 -1.21 -0.47 7.13
CA PRO A 67 -1.16 -1.67 6.33
C PRO A 67 -0.79 -2.87 7.20
N MET A 68 -1.53 -3.97 7.08
CA MET A 68 -1.13 -5.23 7.66
C MET A 68 -1.61 -6.39 6.79
N GLY A 69 -0.93 -7.52 6.88
CA GLY A 69 -1.21 -8.63 6.00
C GLY A 69 -0.28 -9.81 6.17
N ILE A 70 -0.41 -10.74 5.25
CA ILE A 70 0.41 -11.94 5.17
C ILE A 70 0.97 -12.07 3.76
N GLY A 71 2.16 -12.64 3.67
CA GLY A 71 2.82 -12.90 2.40
C GLY A 71 3.61 -14.19 2.44
N GLY A 72 3.95 -14.66 1.26
CA GLY A 72 4.83 -15.79 1.04
C GLY A 72 5.82 -15.48 -0.05
N TYR A 73 7.08 -15.86 0.13
CA TYR A 73 8.07 -15.90 -0.96
C TYR A 73 8.27 -17.33 -1.41
N TYR A 74 8.25 -17.54 -2.72
CA TYR A 74 8.68 -18.76 -3.38
C TYR A 74 10.09 -18.56 -3.95
N VAL A 75 11.03 -19.36 -3.47
CA VAL A 75 12.42 -19.35 -3.94
C VAL A 75 12.52 -20.25 -5.17
N ILE A 76 12.66 -19.66 -6.36
CA ILE A 76 12.82 -20.40 -7.62
C ILE A 76 14.28 -20.80 -7.82
N SER A 77 15.20 -19.92 -7.43
CA SER A 77 16.65 -20.14 -7.53
C SER A 77 17.36 -19.29 -6.47
N THR A 78 18.66 -19.53 -6.24
CA THR A 78 19.47 -18.75 -5.29
C THR A 78 19.36 -17.24 -5.53
N ASP A 79 19.20 -16.84 -6.80
CA ASP A 79 19.19 -15.45 -7.23
C ASP A 79 17.79 -14.87 -7.48
N PHE A 80 16.74 -15.69 -7.53
CA PHE A 80 15.40 -15.23 -7.90
C PHE A 80 14.32 -15.72 -6.93
N ARG A 81 13.52 -14.76 -6.45
CA ARG A 81 12.41 -14.99 -5.53
C ARG A 81 11.17 -14.28 -6.02
N VAL A 82 10.05 -14.97 -5.95
CA VAL A 82 8.73 -14.41 -6.25
C VAL A 82 7.96 -14.33 -4.94
N GLY A 83 7.60 -13.12 -4.53
CA GLY A 83 6.77 -12.84 -3.38
C GLY A 83 5.32 -12.62 -3.79
N PHE A 84 4.41 -13.14 -3.00
CA PHE A 84 2.99 -12.84 -3.07
C PHE A 84 2.54 -12.33 -1.71
N GLU A 85 1.79 -11.23 -1.70
CA GLU A 85 1.26 -10.59 -0.50
C GLU A 85 -0.22 -10.32 -0.66
N ILE A 86 -0.98 -10.65 0.39
CA ILE A 86 -2.34 -10.18 0.58
C ILE A 86 -2.34 -9.34 1.84
N GLY A 87 -2.89 -8.14 1.75
CA GLY A 87 -3.03 -7.29 2.91
C GLY A 87 -4.35 -6.55 2.95
N TRP A 88 -4.66 -6.12 4.15
CA TRP A 88 -5.72 -5.17 4.42
C TRP A 88 -5.09 -3.89 4.96
N ARG A 89 -5.54 -2.74 4.45
CA ARG A 89 -5.23 -1.43 5.02
C ARG A 89 -6.44 -1.01 5.82
N LYS A 90 -6.25 -0.77 7.12
CA LYS A 90 -7.26 -0.16 7.97
C LYS A 90 -6.88 1.30 8.20
N THR A 91 -7.71 2.22 7.72
CA THR A 91 -7.63 3.64 8.04
C THR A 91 -8.31 3.84 9.40
N PHE A 92 -7.61 4.47 10.34
CA PHE A 92 -8.09 4.57 11.73
C PHE A 92 -8.96 5.81 11.98
N PHE A 93 -9.04 6.74 11.02
CA PHE A 93 -9.76 8.01 11.21
C PHE A 93 -10.72 8.32 10.07
N ASP A 94 -11.93 8.69 10.49
CA ASP A 94 -13.15 8.99 9.75
C ASP A 94 -13.09 10.35 9.03
N TYR A 95 -12.05 10.57 8.22
CA TYR A 95 -11.85 11.83 7.48
C TYR A 95 -11.86 11.68 5.97
N LEU A 96 -12.19 10.49 5.46
CA LEU A 96 -12.29 10.24 4.02
C LEU A 96 -13.63 10.65 3.40
N ASP A 97 -14.68 10.80 4.21
CA ASP A 97 -15.96 11.33 3.76
C ASP A 97 -16.34 12.56 4.60
N GLY A 98 -16.37 13.74 3.97
CA GLY A 98 -16.97 14.97 4.51
C GLY A 98 -18.49 14.88 4.68
N PHE A 99 -19.04 13.72 5.07
CA PHE A 99 -20.46 13.47 5.29
C PHE A 99 -20.69 12.45 6.41
N THR A 100 -20.89 12.94 7.63
CA THR A 100 -21.48 12.12 8.71
C THR A 100 -22.96 11.91 8.40
N ARG A 101 -23.33 10.77 7.80
CA ARG A 101 -24.72 10.31 7.77
C ARG A 101 -25.00 9.48 9.04
N PRO A 102 -26.13 9.66 9.75
CA PRO A 102 -26.38 9.03 11.05
C PRO A 102 -26.46 7.49 11.08
N TRP A 103 -26.36 6.82 9.93
CA TRP A 103 -26.70 5.39 9.78
C TRP A 103 -25.62 4.56 9.08
N SER A 104 -24.44 5.13 8.77
CA SER A 104 -23.38 4.40 8.07
C SER A 104 -22.05 4.57 8.80
N THR A 105 -21.74 3.63 9.69
CA THR A 105 -20.46 3.53 10.41
C THR A 105 -19.52 2.58 9.65
N GLY A 106 -19.24 2.91 8.38
CA GLY A 106 -18.38 2.11 7.52
C GLY A 106 -16.94 2.59 7.61
N ASN A 107 -16.07 1.84 8.29
CA ASN A 107 -14.63 2.09 8.24
C ASN A 107 -14.12 1.73 6.83
N ASP A 108 -13.49 2.67 6.13
CA ASP A 108 -12.96 2.45 4.78
C ASP A 108 -11.76 1.50 4.79
N SER A 109 -12.04 0.19 4.70
CA SER A 109 -11.02 -0.84 4.56
C SER A 109 -10.80 -1.18 3.09
N TYR A 110 -9.56 -1.05 2.61
CA TYR A 110 -9.19 -1.48 1.27
C TYR A 110 -8.36 -2.77 1.33
N TYR A 111 -8.72 -3.73 0.48
CA TYR A 111 -7.95 -4.95 0.25
C TYR A 111 -6.96 -4.72 -0.88
N PHE A 112 -5.71 -5.07 -0.66
CA PHE A 112 -4.69 -4.97 -1.69
C PHE A 112 -3.95 -6.30 -1.84
N THR A 113 -3.62 -6.59 -3.09
CA THR A 113 -2.79 -7.73 -3.48
C THR A 113 -1.52 -7.19 -4.10
N LYS A 114 -0.36 -7.66 -3.64
CA LYS A 114 0.95 -7.26 -4.17
C LYS A 114 1.71 -8.49 -4.66
N ILE A 115 2.31 -8.36 -5.84
CA ILE A 115 3.23 -9.35 -6.40
C ILE A 115 4.62 -8.71 -6.41
N LYS A 116 5.59 -9.34 -5.74
CA LYS A 116 6.97 -8.85 -5.62
C LYS A 116 7.90 -9.76 -6.42
N PHE A 117 8.71 -9.18 -7.29
CA PHE A 117 9.79 -9.89 -7.97
C PHE A 117 11.11 -9.40 -7.36
N SER A 118 11.89 -10.31 -6.81
CA SER A 118 13.17 -9.99 -6.17
C SER A 118 14.27 -10.78 -6.87
N TYR A 119 15.21 -10.04 -7.46
CA TYR A 119 16.41 -10.59 -8.08
C TYR A 119 17.63 -10.13 -7.29
N PHE A 120 18.43 -11.07 -6.80
CA PHE A 120 19.71 -10.79 -6.18
C PHE A 120 20.74 -10.62 -7.29
N ILE A 121 21.45 -9.50 -7.29
CA ILE A 121 22.55 -9.25 -8.23
C ILE A 121 23.79 -9.91 -7.63
N PRO A 122 24.31 -11.00 -8.20
CA PRO A 122 25.55 -11.61 -7.72
C PRO A 122 26.72 -10.65 -7.97
N ASP A 123 27.50 -10.37 -6.92
CA ASP A 123 28.74 -9.62 -7.05
C ASP A 123 29.74 -10.42 -7.90
N MET A 124 30.17 -9.84 -9.03
CA MET A 124 31.19 -10.43 -9.92
C MET A 124 32.61 -10.42 -9.32
N VAL A 125 32.78 -10.16 -8.02
CA VAL A 125 34.09 -9.78 -7.43
C VAL A 125 34.78 -10.91 -6.66
N ARG A 126 34.28 -12.15 -6.67
CA ARG A 126 35.02 -13.27 -6.05
C ARG A 126 35.04 -14.54 -6.89
N ARG A 127 35.84 -14.48 -7.96
CA ARG A 127 36.44 -15.66 -8.61
C ARG A 127 37.96 -15.46 -8.67
N TRP A 128 38.66 -15.73 -7.57
CA TRP A 128 40.06 -16.21 -7.51
C TRP A 128 40.27 -16.91 -6.17
#